data_AF-A0A9D5U3E0-F1
#
_entry.id   AF-A0A9D5U3E0-F1
#
_cell.length_a   1.000
_cell.length_b   1.000
_cell.length_c   1.000
_cell.angle_alpha   90.00
_cell.angle_beta   90.00
_cell.angle_gamma   90.00
#
_symmetry.space_group_name_H-M   'P 1'
#
loop_
_entity.id
_entity.type
_entity.pdbx_description
1 polymer ?
#
loop_
_entity_poly.entity_id
_entity_poly.type
_entity_poly.pdbx_seq_one_letter_code
_entity_poly.pdbx_strand_id
1 'polypeptide(L)' 'MRTHRVIDDRFMSRALKSGGYRTQKSAVEAGLRHLVQLHQQGRLRRLRGKVGWEGDLEEMRRDSGG' A
#
# COMPACT_ATOMS: atom_id res chain seq x y z
N MET A 1 4.22 -0.78 23.67
CA MET A 1 5.56 -1.37 23.84
C MET A 1 6.60 -0.43 23.26
N ARG A 2 7.67 -0.12 24.00
CA ARG A 2 8.79 0.68 23.50
C ARG A 2 9.92 -0.27 23.11
N THR A 3 10.45 -0.12 21.90
CA THR A 3 11.49 -1.00 21.36
C THR A 3 12.57 -0.15 20.71
N HIS A 4 13.83 -0.45 21.00
CA HIS A 4 14.97 0.20 20.38
C HIS A 4 15.32 -0.53 19.09
N ARG A 5 15.36 0.20 17.97
CA ARG A 5 15.65 -0.34 16.64
C ARG A 5 16.53 0.65 15.88
N VAL A 6 17.47 0.13 15.11
CA VAL A 6 18.25 0.91 14.15
C VAL A 6 17.54 0.83 12.81
N ILE A 7 17.19 1.99 12.24
CA ILE A 7 16.60 2.11 10.90
C ILE A 7 17.47 3.11 10.16
N ASP A 8 17.79 2.81 8.90
CA ASP A 8 18.56 3.72 8.04
C ASP A 8 17.89 5.11 7.97
N ASP A 9 18.67 6.15 8.21
CA ASP A 9 18.17 7.52 8.31
C ASP A 9 17.65 8.06 6.98
N ARG A 10 18.27 7.67 5.86
CA ARG A 10 17.80 8.08 4.52
C ARG A 10 16.44 7.47 4.23
N PHE A 11 16.27 6.19 4.55
CA PHE A 11 15.00 5.50 4.44
C PHE A 11 13.93 6.14 5.32
N MET A 12 14.23 6.40 6.59
CA MET A 12 13.28 7.05 7.50
C MET A 12 12.91 8.46 7.06
N SER A 13 13.87 9.27 6.60
CA SER A 13 13.62 10.61 6.07
C SER A 13 12.67 10.58 4.87
N ARG A 14 12.86 9.62 3.95
CA ARG A 14 11.96 9.42 2.81
C ARG A 14 10.56 9.05 3.29
N ALA A 15 10.43 8.12 4.22
CA ALA A 15 9.13 7.69 4.75
C ALA A 15 8.37 8.83 5.46
N LEU A 16 9.07 9.65 6.25
CA LEU A 16 8.49 10.83 6.90
C LEU A 16 7.98 11.83 5.87
N LYS A 17 8.79 12.16 4.85
CA LYS A 17 8.43 13.10 3.79
C LYS A 17 7.28 12.59 2.93
N SER A 18 7.36 11.36 2.45
CA SER A 18 6.35 10.79 1.55
C SER A 18 5.01 10.56 2.24
N GLY A 19 5.03 10.23 3.53
CA GLY A 19 3.83 10.02 4.33
C GLY A 19 3.33 11.23 5.12
N GLY A 20 4.02 12.38 5.05
CA GLY A 20 3.66 13.58 5.82
C GLY A 20 3.74 13.42 7.34
N TYR A 21 4.59 12.52 7.84
CA TYR A 21 4.68 12.20 9.25
C TYR A 21 5.68 13.09 9.99
N ARG A 22 5.31 13.53 11.19
CA ARG A 22 6.18 14.34 12.06
C ARG A 22 7.18 13.52 12.88
N THR A 23 6.88 12.24 13.12
CA THR A 23 7.70 11.38 13.99
C THR A 23 7.98 10.02 13.37
N GLN A 24 9.14 9.45 13.69
CA GLN A 24 9.49 8.08 13.27
C GLN A 24 8.45 7.06 13.77
N LYS A 25 7.94 7.25 15.01
CA LYS A 25 6.89 6.39 15.58
C LYS A 25 5.65 6.36 14.69
N SER A 26 5.12 7.53 14.30
CA SER A 26 3.93 7.60 13.46
C SER A 26 4.14 6.96 12.09
N ALA A 27 5.33 7.15 11.48
CA ALA A 27 5.64 6.53 10.19
C ALA A 27 5.72 5.01 10.28
N VAL A 28 6.38 4.48 11.32
CA VAL A 28 6.49 3.03 11.56
C VAL A 28 5.11 2.43 11.83
N GLU A 29 4.29 3.07 12.66
CA GLU A 29 2.94 2.58 12.99
C GLU A 29 2.03 2.55 11.76
N ALA A 30 2.06 3.61 10.95
CA ALA A 30 1.32 3.65 9.68
C ALA A 30 1.80 2.57 8.70
N GLY A 31 3.12 2.38 8.56
CA GLY A 31 3.69 1.34 7.72
C GLY A 31 3.28 -0.07 8.13
N LEU A 32 3.28 -0.36 9.44
CA LEU A 32 2.81 -1.65 9.98
C LEU A 32 1.31 -1.86 9.73
N ARG A 33 0.49 -0.81 9.90
CA ARG A 33 -0.95 -0.89 9.61
C ARG A 33 -1.21 -1.18 8.13
N HIS A 34 -0.48 -0.53 7.22
CA HIS A 34 -0.57 -0.81 5.79
C HIS A 34 -0.12 -2.22 5.45
N LEU A 35 0.96 -2.72 6.05
CA LEU A 35 1.42 -4.10 5.84
C LEU A 35 0.33 -5.12 6.18
N VAL A 36 -0.35 -4.94 7.32
CA VAL A 36 -1.48 -5.79 7.71
C VAL A 36 -2.63 -5.68 6.70
N GLN A 37 -2.98 -4.46 6.29
CA GLN A 37 -4.05 -4.24 5.31
C GLN A 37 -3.74 -4.89 3.95
N LEU A 38 -2.50 -4.79 3.47
CA LEU A 38 -2.05 -5.42 2.22
C LEU A 38 -2.18 -6.96 2.29
N HIS A 39 -1.85 -7.57 3.43
CA HIS A 39 -2.03 -9.01 3.62
C HIS A 39 -3.50 -9.41 3.70
N GLN A 40 -4.35 -8.60 4.33
CA GLN A 40 -5.80 -8.83 4.34
C GLN A 40 -6.37 -8.74 2.93
N GLN A 41 -5.93 -7.78 2.12
CA GLN A 41 -6.28 -7.69 0.70
C GLN A 41 -5.78 -8.89 -0.11
N GLY A 42 -4.77 -9.62 0.37
CA GLY A 42 -4.38 -10.92 -0.19
C GLY A 42 -5.54 -11.92 -0.27
N ARG A 43 -6.58 -11.81 0.57
CA ARG A 43 -7.81 -12.61 0.43
C ARG A 43 -8.55 -12.33 -0.87
N LEU A 44 -8.54 -11.09 -1.39
CA LEU A 44 -9.10 -10.78 -2.72
C LEU A 44 -8.34 -11.54 -3.83
N ARG A 45 -7.05 -11.84 -3.65
CA ARG A 45 -6.32 -12.68 -4.63
C ARG A 45 -6.93 -14.08 -4.75
N ARG A 46 -7.66 -14.59 -3.73
CA ARG A 46 -8.38 -15.87 -3.81
C ARG A 46 -9.58 -15.83 -4.75
N LEU A 47 -10.07 -14.63 -5.07
CA LEU A 47 -11.17 -14.40 -6.01
C LEU A 47 -10.70 -14.32 -7.47
N ARG A 48 -9.38 -14.28 -7.72
CA ARG A 48 -8.81 -14.29 -9.08
C ARG A 48 -9.29 -15.55 -9.84
N GLY A 49 -9.92 -15.33 -11.00
CA GLY A 49 -10.49 -16.41 -11.82
C GLY A 49 -11.78 -17.04 -11.29
N LYS A 50 -12.29 -16.58 -10.13
CA LYS A 50 -13.56 -17.06 -9.55
C LYS A 50 -14.71 -16.09 -9.72
N VAL A 51 -14.41 -14.82 -9.99
CA VAL A 51 -15.40 -13.77 -10.23
C VAL A 51 -15.39 -13.46 -11.71
N GLY A 52 -16.56 -13.54 -12.34
CA GLY A 52 -16.75 -13.12 -13.72
C GLY A 52 -16.53 -11.62 -13.83
N TRP A 53 -15.83 -11.19 -14.86
CA TRP A 53 -15.65 -9.78 -15.14
C TRP A 53 -16.75 -9.33 -16.11
N GLU A 54 -17.49 -8.28 -15.74
CA GLU A 54 -18.47 -7.60 -16.60
C GLU A 54 -17.86 -6.28 -17.09
N GLY A 55 -17.73 -6.14 -18.42
CA GLY A 55 -17.21 -4.94 -19.10
C GLY A 55 -16.51 -5.28 -20.42
N ASP A 56 -16.46 -4.33 -21.37
CA ASP A 56 -15.66 -4.44 -22.60
C ASP A 56 -14.26 -3.84 -22.38
N LEU A 57 -13.22 -4.67 -22.55
CA LEU A 57 -11.82 -4.30 -22.28
C LEU A 57 -11.35 -3.25 -23.29
N GLU A 58 -11.84 -3.40 -24.51
CA GLU A 58 -11.43 -2.61 -25.65
C GLU A 58 -12.08 -1.23 -25.58
N GLU A 59 -13.29 -1.12 -25.04
CA GLU A 59 -13.94 0.16 -24.73
C GLU A 59 -13.15 0.96 -23.68
N MET A 60 -12.80 0.34 -22.55
CA MET A 60 -12.05 0.99 -21.48
C MET A 60 -10.67 1.49 -21.91
N ARG A 61 -10.03 0.80 -22.86
CA ARG A 61 -8.70 1.19 -23.39
C ARG A 61 -8.78 2.37 -24.35
N ARG A 62 -9.86 2.49 -25.13
CA ARG A 62 -10.07 3.60 -26.08
C ARG A 62 -10.28 4.93 -25.37
N ASP A 63 -10.94 4.93 -24.21
CA ASP A 63 -11.18 6.15 -23.42
C ASP A 63 -9.93 6.73 -22.75
N SER A 64 -8.84 5.97 -22.67
CA SER A 64 -7.58 6.41 -22.04
C SER A 64 -6.64 7.15 -22.99
N GLY A 65 -7.02 7.29 -24.26
CA GLY A 65 -6.17 7.82 -25.35
C GLY A 65 -6.52 9.23 -25.84
N GLY A 66 -7.19 10.05 -25.02
CA GLY A 66 -7.52 11.45 -25.32
C GLY A 66 -6.58 12.44 -24.64
#